data_AF-I4YRT7-F1
#
_entry.id   AF-I4YRT7-F1
#
_cell.length_a   1.000
_cell.length_b   1.000
_cell.length_c   1.000
_cell.angle_alpha   90.00
_cell.angle_beta   90.00
_cell.angle_gamma   90.00
#
_symmetry.space_group_name_H-M   'P 1'
#
loop_
_entity.id
_entity.type
_entity.pdbx_description
1 polymer ?
#
loop_
_entity_poly.entity_id
_entity_poly.type
_entity_poly.pdbx_seq_one_letter_code
_entity_poly.pdbx_strand_id
1 'polypeptide(L)'
;MKTSEAWPDDSWLETQFTCFDEEKPDRESDSRWHTYIGNVHQVPHGPEGGLWAWSVTATFAGPMNPFPHSGKEPTRKEAGRRVVETYERMLRFYGRRYVP
;
A
#
# COMPACT_ATOMS: atom_id res chain seq x y z
N MET A 1 -9.05 4.98 -2.83
CA MET A 1 -9.89 4.57 -3.98
C MET A 1 -10.28 3.11 -3.79
N LYS A 2 -11.48 2.66 -4.19
CA LYS A 2 -11.77 1.21 -4.19
C LYS A 2 -10.87 0.52 -5.21
N THR A 3 -10.45 -0.71 -4.93
CA THR A 3 -9.55 -1.42 -5.84
C THR A 3 -10.23 -1.77 -7.17
N SER A 4 -11.53 -2.05 -7.18
CA SER A 4 -12.31 -2.24 -8.43
C SER A 4 -12.39 -0.98 -9.31
N GLU A 5 -12.38 0.21 -8.72
CA GLU A 5 -12.31 1.49 -9.45
C GLU A 5 -10.88 1.77 -9.94
N ALA A 6 -9.89 1.27 -9.19
CA ALA A 6 -8.49 1.37 -9.51
C ALA A 6 -8.14 0.48 -10.71
N TRP A 7 -8.69 -0.74 -10.71
CA TRP A 7 -8.37 -1.86 -11.59
C TRP A 7 -9.64 -2.70 -11.84
N PRO A 8 -10.21 -2.70 -13.05
CA PRO A 8 -11.53 -3.30 -13.27
C PRO A 8 -11.54 -4.80 -13.59
N ASP A 9 -10.41 -5.51 -13.48
CA ASP A 9 -10.29 -6.92 -13.92
C ASP A 9 -10.80 -7.98 -12.90
N ASP A 10 -11.61 -7.57 -11.92
CA ASP A 10 -12.28 -8.41 -10.90
C ASP A 10 -11.38 -9.28 -9.99
N SER A 11 -10.07 -9.07 -9.97
CA SER A 11 -9.13 -9.85 -9.14
C SER A 11 -9.02 -9.41 -7.66
N TRP A 12 -10.01 -8.69 -7.12
CA TRP A 12 -9.90 -7.92 -5.87
C TRP A 12 -10.96 -8.30 -4.84
N LEU A 13 -10.67 -8.10 -3.55
CA LEU A 13 -11.70 -8.17 -2.51
C LEU A 13 -12.58 -6.92 -2.56
N GLU A 14 -13.90 -7.07 -2.34
CA GLU A 14 -14.85 -5.95 -2.39
C GLU A 14 -14.49 -4.82 -1.41
N THR A 15 -13.91 -5.17 -0.26
CA THR A 15 -13.47 -4.23 0.77
C THR A 15 -12.06 -3.68 0.55
N GLN A 16 -11.41 -4.03 -0.56
CA GLN A 16 -10.04 -3.61 -0.84
C GLN A 16 -9.99 -2.16 -1.33
N PHE A 17 -9.03 -1.42 -0.80
CA PHE A 17 -8.70 -0.07 -1.19
C PHE A 17 -7.25 0.00 -1.63
N THR A 18 -7.03 0.69 -2.75
CA THR A 18 -5.71 0.93 -3.33
C THR A 18 -5.19 2.30 -2.90
N CYS A 19 -3.91 2.33 -2.54
CA CYS A 19 -3.14 3.53 -2.20
C CYS A 19 -2.17 3.87 -3.33
N PHE A 20 -2.09 5.16 -3.64
CA PHE A 20 -1.25 5.70 -4.71
C PHE A 20 -0.37 6.85 -4.20
N ASP A 21 0.77 7.05 -4.85
CA ASP A 21 1.63 8.22 -4.79
C ASP A 21 1.88 8.70 -6.22
N GLU A 22 1.28 9.83 -6.59
CA GLU A 22 1.41 10.40 -7.95
C GLU A 22 2.82 10.95 -8.21
N GLU A 23 3.55 11.30 -7.16
CA GLU A 23 4.92 11.79 -7.22
C GLU A 23 5.93 10.70 -6.85
N LYS A 24 5.51 9.42 -6.95
CA LYS A 24 6.35 8.27 -6.58
C LYS A 24 7.74 8.39 -7.23
N PRO A 25 8.81 8.32 -6.43
CA PRO A 25 10.16 8.30 -6.97
C PRO A 25 10.36 7.13 -7.92
N ASP A 26 11.10 7.40 -8.99
CA ASP A 26 11.36 6.45 -10.08
C ASP A 26 10.10 6.01 -10.85
N ARG A 27 9.03 6.82 -10.84
CA ARG A 27 7.86 6.63 -11.72
C ARG A 27 8.30 6.69 -13.19
N GLU A 28 8.09 5.59 -13.91
CA GLU A 28 8.47 5.50 -15.33
C GLU A 28 7.41 6.05 -16.29
N SER A 29 6.15 6.17 -15.84
CA SER A 29 5.06 6.69 -16.67
C SER A 29 3.87 7.14 -15.84
N ASP A 30 2.91 7.80 -16.50
CA ASP A 30 1.71 8.25 -15.82
C ASP A 30 0.72 7.14 -15.42
N SER A 31 1.03 5.88 -15.75
CA SER A 31 0.17 4.75 -15.43
C SER A 31 -0.07 4.61 -13.92
N ARG A 32 -1.27 4.14 -13.56
CA ARG A 32 -1.61 3.78 -12.16
C ARG A 32 -0.67 2.73 -11.58
N TRP A 33 -0.10 1.87 -12.43
CA TRP A 33 0.83 0.84 -11.97
C TRP A 33 2.08 1.45 -11.38
N HIS A 34 2.59 2.53 -11.99
CA HIS A 34 3.77 3.22 -11.52
C HIS A 34 3.52 4.21 -10.37
N THR A 35 2.25 4.47 -10.02
CA THR A 35 1.88 5.27 -8.83
C THR A 35 1.38 4.42 -7.67
N TYR A 36 1.17 3.11 -7.88
CA TYR A 36 0.68 2.20 -6.85
C TYR A 36 1.73 1.96 -5.77
N ILE A 37 1.35 2.14 -4.50
CA ILE A 37 2.25 1.94 -3.35
C ILE A 37 1.82 0.79 -2.43
N GLY A 38 0.54 0.42 -2.42
CA GLY A 38 0.04 -0.60 -1.52
C GLY A 38 -1.49 -0.62 -1.40
N ASN A 39 -2.00 -1.49 -0.54
CA ASN A 39 -3.43 -1.66 -0.35
C ASN A 39 -3.83 -1.97 1.10
N VAL A 40 -5.12 -1.81 1.36
CA VAL A 40 -5.77 -2.27 2.60
C VAL A 40 -7.04 -3.03 2.27
N HIS A 41 -7.39 -4.05 3.06
CA HIS A 41 -8.66 -4.78 2.92
C HIS A 41 -9.08 -5.36 4.27
N GLN A 42 -10.37 -5.67 4.41
CA GLN A 42 -10.86 -6.36 5.60
C GLN A 42 -10.64 -7.87 5.44
N VAL A 43 -10.10 -8.51 6.48
CA VAL A 43 -9.95 -9.97 6.53
C VAL A 43 -11.34 -10.60 6.63
N PRO A 44 -11.74 -11.47 5.67
CA PRO A 44 -13.14 -11.89 5.56
C PRO A 44 -13.55 -12.91 6.64
N HIS A 45 -12.66 -13.83 7.02
CA HIS A 45 -12.99 -14.97 7.87
C HIS A 45 -11.83 -15.36 8.81
N GLY A 46 -12.13 -16.24 9.77
CA GLY A 46 -11.15 -16.82 10.69
C GLY A 46 -10.93 -16.01 11.98
N PRO A 47 -9.92 -16.39 12.79
CA PRO A 47 -9.64 -15.76 14.08
C PRO A 47 -9.31 -14.26 14.00
N GLU A 48 -8.86 -13.81 12.83
CA GLU A 48 -8.52 -12.41 12.54
C GLU A 48 -9.59 -11.73 11.67
N GLY A 49 -10.72 -12.40 11.45
CA GLY A 49 -11.85 -11.87 10.67
C GLY A 49 -12.33 -10.55 11.25
N GLY A 50 -12.60 -9.59 10.35
CA GLY A 50 -13.02 -8.23 10.72
C GLY A 50 -11.87 -7.25 10.93
N LEU A 51 -10.63 -7.71 11.15
CA LEU A 51 -9.45 -6.85 11.16
C LEU A 51 -9.14 -6.34 9.74
N TRP A 52 -8.38 -5.25 9.67
CA TRP A 52 -7.95 -4.62 8.43
C TRP A 52 -6.49 -4.95 8.15
N ALA A 53 -6.26 -5.77 7.12
CA ALA A 53 -4.93 -6.05 6.62
C ALA A 53 -4.42 -4.87 5.78
N TRP A 54 -3.13 -4.58 5.88
CA TRP A 54 -2.44 -3.59 5.07
C TRP A 54 -1.16 -4.19 4.47
N SER A 55 -0.78 -3.70 3.30
CA SER A 55 0.50 -4.03 2.67
C SER A 55 1.04 -2.88 1.84
N VAL A 56 2.36 -2.70 1.86
CA VAL A 56 3.13 -1.84 0.97
C VAL A 56 3.83 -2.74 -0.04
N THR A 57 3.56 -2.50 -1.32
CA THR A 57 4.11 -3.26 -2.46
C THR A 57 5.09 -2.43 -3.30
N ALA A 58 5.26 -1.15 -2.98
CA ALA A 58 6.27 -0.32 -3.61
C ALA A 58 7.66 -0.97 -3.50
N THR A 59 8.39 -0.98 -4.61
CA THR A 59 9.77 -1.48 -4.67
C THR A 59 10.70 -0.35 -5.08
N PHE A 60 11.92 -0.39 -4.54
CA PHE A 60 13.01 0.55 -4.85
C PHE A 60 14.29 -0.24 -5.08
N ALA A 61 15.13 0.22 -6.01
CA ALA A 61 16.44 -0.37 -6.22
C ALA A 61 17.34 -0.15 -4.99
N GLY A 62 18.05 -1.19 -4.55
CA GLY A 62 18.96 -1.11 -3.43
C GLY A 62 18.89 -2.33 -2.50
N PRO A 63 19.42 -2.22 -1.27
CA PRO A 63 19.40 -3.30 -0.30
C PRO A 63 17.98 -3.68 0.11
N MET A 64 17.80 -4.92 0.58
CA MET A 64 16.53 -5.39 1.09
C MET A 64 16.10 -4.54 2.29
N ASN A 65 14.88 -3.99 2.25
CA ASN A 65 14.32 -3.22 3.36
C ASN A 65 14.05 -4.16 4.56
N PRO A 66 14.60 -3.87 5.76
CA PRO A 66 14.47 -4.77 6.91
C PRO A 66 13.16 -4.59 7.69
N PHE A 67 12.28 -3.66 7.30
CA PHE A 67 11.06 -3.35 8.04
C PHE A 67 9.86 -4.15 7.54
N PRO A 68 8.88 -4.46 8.41
CA PRO A 68 7.64 -5.09 7.97
C PRO A 68 6.94 -4.28 6.87
N HIS A 69 6.50 -4.98 5.82
CA HIS A 69 5.77 -4.39 4.69
C HIS A 69 4.26 -4.65 4.76
N SER A 70 3.81 -5.41 5.74
CA SER A 70 2.41 -5.75 5.91
C SER A 70 2.08 -5.99 7.37
N GLY A 71 0.79 -5.95 7.68
CA GLY A 71 0.28 -6.18 9.02
C GLY A 71 -1.24 -6.13 9.06
N LYS A 72 -1.79 -6.10 10.27
CA LYS A 72 -3.22 -5.99 10.53
C LYS A 72 -3.48 -4.94 11.59
N GLU A 73 -4.60 -4.24 11.46
CA GLU A 73 -5.04 -3.19 12.37
C GLU A 73 -6.54 -3.31 12.67
N PRO A 74 -7.04 -2.78 13.80
CA PRO A 74 -8.45 -2.83 14.15
C PRO A 74 -9.36 -2.09 13.17
N THR A 75 -8.88 -1.00 12.56
CA THR A 75 -9.68 -0.15 11.68
C THR A 75 -9.03 0.10 10.32
N ARG A 76 -9.87 0.37 9.30
CA ARG A 76 -9.41 0.79 7.97
C ARG A 76 -8.49 2.01 8.03
N LYS A 77 -8.80 2.97 8.92
CA LYS A 77 -8.05 4.22 9.05
C LYS A 77 -6.63 3.95 9.56
N GLU A 78 -6.49 3.09 10.57
CA GLU A 78 -5.18 2.69 11.10
C GLU A 78 -4.38 1.89 10.07
N ALA A 79 -5.02 0.93 9.40
CA ALA A 79 -4.40 0.18 8.31
C ALA A 79 -3.88 1.11 7.20
N GLY A 80 -4.67 2.11 6.78
CA GLY A 80 -4.25 3.11 5.81
C GLY A 80 -3.08 3.97 6.31
N ARG A 81 -3.10 4.36 7.59
CA ARG A 81 -1.98 5.09 8.21
C ARG A 81 -0.69 4.27 8.19
N ARG A 82 -0.78 2.95 8.41
CA ARG A 82 0.39 2.06 8.34
C ARG A 82 1.00 1.95 6.95
N VAL A 83 0.18 1.96 5.89
CA VAL A 83 0.69 2.02 4.51
C VAL A 83 1.52 3.28 4.33
N VAL A 84 1.01 4.45 4.73
CA VAL A 84 1.72 5.73 4.62
C VAL A 84 3.00 5.74 5.45
N GLU A 85 2.92 5.42 6.75
CA GLU A 85 4.08 5.40 7.66
C GLU A 85 5.19 4.48 7.14
N THR A 86 4.82 3.31 6.64
CA THR A 86 5.76 2.32 6.12
C THR A 86 6.38 2.79 4.80
N TYR A 87 5.58 3.33 3.89
CA TYR A 87 6.05 3.87 2.62
C TYR A 87 7.02 5.04 2.82
N GLU A 88 6.69 6.00 3.69
CA GLU A 88 7.61 7.09 4.05
C GLU A 88 8.92 6.57 4.67
N ARG A 89 8.84 5.54 5.51
CA ARG A 89 10.03 4.92 6.10
C ARG A 89 10.89 4.25 5.04
N MET A 90 10.28 3.59 4.06
CA MET A 90 10.99 3.03 2.91
C MET A 90 11.68 4.13 2.12
N LEU A 91 10.97 5.22 1.81
CA LEU A 91 11.56 6.36 1.10
C LEU A 91 12.80 6.90 1.82
N ARG A 92 12.70 7.13 3.14
CA ARG A 92 13.85 7.56 3.96
C ARG A 92 15.00 6.55 3.93
N PHE A 93 14.71 5.25 4.03
CA PHE A 93 15.73 4.20 3.99
C PHE A 93 16.49 4.16 2.66
N TYR A 94 15.79 4.32 1.53
CA TYR A 94 16.39 4.35 0.20
C TYR A 94 16.93 5.72 -0.21
N GLY A 95 16.95 6.71 0.69
CA GLY A 95 17.41 8.07 0.38
C GLY A 95 16.52 8.81 -0.61
N ARG A 96 15.26 8.38 -0.76
CA ARG A 96 14.24 9.00 -1.60
C ARG A 96 13.43 9.99 -0.76
N ARG A 97 12.95 11.06 -1.38
CA ARG A 97 12.12 12.07 -0.73
C ARG A 97 10.67 11.89 -1.16
N TYR A 98 9.78 11.80 -0.17
CA TYR A 98 8.35 12.01 -0.38
C TYR A 98 8.10 13.51 -0.48
N VAL A 99 7.35 13.94 -1.49
CA VAL A 99 6.81 15.29 -1.56
C VAL A 99 5.28 15.13 -1.42
N PRO A 100 4.68 15.65 -0.33
CA PRO A 100 3.28 15.43 -0.01
C PRO A 100 2.31 16.26 -0.86
#